data_AF-A0A4P8GRV5-F1
#
_entry.id   AF-A0A4P8GRV5-F1
#
_cell.length_a   1.000
_cell.length_b   1.000
_cell.length_c   1.000
_cell.angle_alpha   90.00
_cell.angle_beta   90.00
_cell.angle_gamma   90.00
#
_symmetry.space_group_name_H-M   'P 1'
#
loop_
_entity.id
_entity.type
_entity.pdbx_description
1 polymer ?
#
loop_
_entity_poly.entity_id
_entity_poly.type
_entity_poly.pdbx_seq_one_letter_code
_entity_poly.pdbx_strand_id
1 'polypeptide(L)'
;MSNAAGAKASREEEIAFLIMENVLGVDIHLADAGAGNQKPDGAWVSAGAKGRRGIVEITSPPDKELLKKWAQAKRDGEPQSESGSIPLRLNELVQVCTELLAEDWALENIAKLRAEPADERHLFLFGRSHRVESYFYRLSDEFDKGRAEPVGDLVLPEGLSSVWFRGRAVRRPEWGIRVWVARFQAGSGWHRHAVDIDERRLPSPNPGMVDDKVPLELRTPKDRSR
;
A
#
# COMPACT_ATOMS: atom_id res chain seq x y z
N MET A 1 23.79 -18.00 -14.37
CA MET A 1 23.41 -16.85 -15.22
C MET A 1 22.55 -15.92 -14.37
N SER A 2 22.94 -14.64 -14.29
CA SER A 2 22.35 -13.63 -13.41
C SER A 2 21.05 -13.08 -14.01
N ASN A 3 19.91 -13.32 -13.36
CA ASN A 3 18.60 -12.76 -13.71
C ASN A 3 18.35 -11.40 -13.04
N ALA A 4 19.38 -10.55 -12.90
CA ALA A 4 19.24 -9.24 -12.26
C ALA A 4 18.75 -8.11 -13.21
N ALA A 5 18.34 -8.45 -14.43
CA ALA A 5 17.76 -7.49 -15.38
C ALA A 5 16.24 -7.66 -15.44
N GLY A 6 15.49 -6.73 -14.85
CA GLY A 6 14.03 -6.61 -15.05
C GLY A 6 13.13 -6.95 -13.87
N ALA A 7 13.58 -6.75 -12.63
CA ALA A 7 12.64 -6.76 -11.50
C ALA A 7 11.62 -5.62 -11.68
N LYS A 8 10.35 -5.99 -11.85
CA LYS A 8 9.24 -5.05 -11.96
C LYS A 8 8.45 -5.11 -10.67
N ALA A 9 8.10 -3.95 -10.15
CA ALA A 9 7.18 -3.85 -9.03
C ALA A 9 5.87 -4.56 -9.38
N SER A 10 5.25 -5.19 -8.40
CA SER A 10 3.85 -5.63 -8.53
C SER A 10 2.94 -4.41 -8.69
N ARG A 11 1.71 -4.62 -9.16
CA ARG A 11 0.74 -3.51 -9.31
C ARG A 11 0.44 -2.84 -7.97
N GLU A 12 0.37 -3.61 -6.89
CA GLU A 12 0.17 -3.07 -5.54
C GLU A 12 1.38 -2.24 -5.10
N GLU A 13 2.59 -2.78 -5.25
CA GLU A 13 3.81 -2.04 -4.94
C GLU A 13 3.88 -0.72 -5.71
N GLU A 14 3.61 -0.74 -7.01
CA GLU A 14 3.65 0.47 -7.83
C GLU A 14 2.60 1.50 -7.39
N ILE A 15 1.39 1.08 -7.00
CA ILE A 15 0.39 1.99 -6.45
C ILE A 15 0.91 2.66 -5.16
N ALA A 16 1.50 1.88 -4.24
CA ALA A 16 2.04 2.43 -3.00
C ALA A 16 3.22 3.38 -3.26
N PHE A 17 4.12 3.00 -4.16
CA PHE A 17 5.24 3.85 -4.54
C PHE A 17 4.75 5.17 -5.11
N LEU A 18 3.86 5.17 -6.10
CA LEU A 18 3.34 6.42 -6.69
C LEU A 18 2.63 7.31 -5.67
N ILE A 19 1.91 6.73 -4.70
CA ILE A 19 1.30 7.46 -3.57
C ILE A 19 2.38 8.12 -2.71
N MET A 20 3.37 7.34 -2.27
CA MET A 20 4.41 7.83 -1.37
C MET A 20 5.32 8.85 -2.04
N GLU A 21 5.67 8.65 -3.31
CA GLU A 21 6.44 9.61 -4.10
C GLU A 21 5.71 10.94 -4.21
N ASN A 22 4.39 10.92 -4.47
CA ASN A 22 3.58 12.14 -4.55
C ASN A 22 3.51 12.88 -3.21
N VAL A 23 3.32 12.15 -2.11
CA VAL A 23 3.15 12.74 -0.77
C VAL A 23 4.48 13.20 -0.16
N LEU A 24 5.55 12.42 -0.32
CA LEU A 24 6.85 12.66 0.30
C LEU A 24 7.80 13.48 -0.59
N GLY A 25 7.54 13.56 -1.90
CA GLY A 25 8.45 14.21 -2.84
C GLY A 25 9.77 13.45 -3.01
N VAL A 26 9.71 12.11 -3.01
CA VAL A 26 10.88 11.22 -3.11
C VAL A 26 10.82 10.38 -4.39
N ASP A 27 11.94 9.74 -4.73
CA ASP A 27 12.04 8.78 -5.83
C ASP A 27 12.28 7.39 -5.24
N ILE A 28 11.33 6.47 -5.40
CA ILE A 28 11.39 5.13 -4.79
C ILE A 28 11.84 4.09 -5.81
N HIS A 29 12.83 3.30 -5.42
CA HIS A 29 13.40 2.20 -6.18
C HIS A 29 13.14 0.88 -5.45
N LEU A 30 13.14 -0.23 -6.18
CA LEU A 30 13.03 -1.56 -5.56
C LEU A 30 14.28 -1.80 -4.69
N ALA A 31 14.09 -2.16 -3.43
CA ALA A 31 15.23 -2.31 -2.53
C ALA A 31 16.03 -3.59 -2.81
N ASP A 32 15.46 -4.56 -3.54
CA ASP A 32 16.22 -5.68 -4.09
C ASP A 32 15.56 -6.31 -5.33
N ALA A 33 16.26 -6.25 -6.45
CA ALA A 33 15.90 -6.92 -7.71
C ALA A 33 16.35 -8.40 -7.75
N GLY A 34 16.45 -9.11 -6.61
CA GLY A 34 16.88 -10.51 -6.63
C GLY A 34 17.14 -11.26 -5.30
N ALA A 35 17.16 -10.64 -4.11
CA ALA A 35 17.47 -11.34 -2.84
C ALA A 35 16.27 -11.98 -2.12
N GLY A 36 15.09 -12.01 -2.76
CA GLY A 36 13.90 -12.66 -2.19
C GLY A 36 13.23 -11.85 -1.07
N ASN A 37 12.29 -12.49 -0.38
CA ASN A 37 11.32 -11.89 0.57
C ASN A 37 11.93 -11.36 1.89
N GLN A 38 13.23 -11.08 1.94
CA GLN A 38 13.96 -10.64 3.14
C GLN A 38 14.29 -9.14 3.12
N LYS A 39 14.18 -8.48 1.97
CA LYS A 39 14.42 -7.04 1.84
C LYS A 39 13.10 -6.28 1.81
N PRO A 40 13.09 -5.01 2.27
CA PRO A 40 11.95 -4.12 2.06
C PRO A 40 11.61 -4.02 0.58
N ASP A 41 10.34 -3.82 0.24
CA ASP A 41 9.94 -3.67 -1.16
C ASP A 41 10.56 -2.44 -1.82
N GLY A 42 10.62 -1.31 -1.12
CA GLY A 42 11.08 -0.04 -1.66
C GLY A 42 12.12 0.68 -0.80
N ALA A 43 13.00 1.44 -1.44
CA ALA A 43 13.97 2.29 -0.80
C ALA A 43 14.19 3.59 -1.57
N TRP A 44 14.59 4.64 -0.86
CA TRP A 44 14.99 5.92 -1.45
C TRP A 44 16.05 6.62 -0.61
N VAL A 45 16.68 7.63 -1.19
CA VAL A 45 17.54 8.59 -0.49
C VAL A 45 17.00 9.99 -0.77
N SER A 46 16.65 10.71 0.30
CA SER A 46 16.09 12.06 0.18
C SER A 46 17.11 13.05 -0.38
N ALA A 47 16.68 14.00 -1.20
CA ALA A 47 17.54 15.06 -1.71
C ALA A 47 18.05 15.96 -0.57
N GLY A 48 19.38 16.10 -0.42
CA GLY A 48 20.00 16.97 0.58
C GLY A 48 21.42 16.56 0.96
N ALA A 49 22.15 17.45 1.64
CA ALA A 49 23.59 17.30 1.94
C ALA A 49 23.97 16.09 2.82
N LYS A 50 23.01 15.48 3.52
CA LYS A 50 23.19 14.27 4.34
C LYS A 50 22.29 13.10 3.93
N GLY A 51 21.63 13.19 2.77
CA GLY A 51 20.68 12.22 2.20
C GLY A 51 20.09 11.19 3.18
N ARG A 52 18.87 11.43 3.68
CA ARG A 52 18.21 10.49 4.60
C ARG A 52 17.71 9.28 3.83
N ARG A 53 18.05 8.07 4.30
CA ARG A 53 17.62 6.81 3.72
C ARG A 53 16.24 6.44 4.26
N GLY A 54 15.27 6.29 3.36
CA GLY A 54 13.95 5.76 3.68
C GLY A 54 13.74 4.38 3.06
N ILE A 55 12.95 3.55 3.74
CA ILE A 55 12.53 2.24 3.26
C ILE A 55 11.04 2.02 3.51
N VAL A 56 10.42 1.21 2.66
CA VAL A 56 9.01 0.82 2.77
C VAL A 56 8.83 -0.67 2.55
N GLU A 57 7.97 -1.28 3.35
CA GLU A 57 7.40 -2.61 3.13
C GLU A 57 5.92 -2.46 2.83
N ILE A 58 5.46 -3.09 1.77
CA ILE A 58 4.11 -3.07 1.26
C ILE A 58 3.48 -4.43 1.55
N THR A 59 2.45 -4.42 2.38
CA THR A 59 1.82 -5.66 2.82
C THR A 59 0.32 -5.49 2.96
N SER A 60 -0.35 -6.60 3.22
CA SER A 60 -1.79 -6.65 3.38
C SER A 60 -2.15 -7.66 4.45
N PRO A 61 -3.23 -7.45 5.20
CA PRO A 61 -3.79 -8.49 6.05
C PRO A 61 -4.07 -9.76 5.24
N PRO A 62 -3.64 -10.95 5.68
CA PRO A 62 -3.87 -12.20 4.97
C PRO A 62 -5.35 -12.58 5.00
N ASP A 63 -5.90 -13.02 3.86
CA ASP A 63 -7.29 -13.50 3.76
C ASP A 63 -7.34 -14.84 3.02
N LYS A 64 -7.23 -15.94 3.79
CA LYS A 64 -7.19 -17.31 3.25
C LYS A 64 -8.48 -17.68 2.51
N GLU A 65 -9.62 -17.18 2.97
CA GLU A 65 -10.92 -17.47 2.33
C GLU A 65 -11.06 -16.69 1.02
N LEU A 66 -10.57 -15.45 0.95
CA LEU A 66 -10.49 -14.70 -0.31
C LEU A 66 -9.56 -15.38 -1.30
N LEU A 67 -8.36 -15.78 -0.88
CA LEU A 67 -7.41 -16.49 -1.76
C LEU A 67 -8.03 -17.78 -2.29
N LYS A 68 -8.79 -18.50 -1.46
CA LYS A 68 -9.54 -19.68 -1.87
C LYS A 68 -10.66 -19.34 -2.87
N LYS A 69 -11.41 -18.25 -2.66
CA LYS A 69 -12.43 -17.75 -3.59
C LYS A 69 -11.82 -17.32 -4.93
N TRP A 70 -10.69 -16.63 -4.93
CA TRP A 70 -9.97 -16.24 -6.14
C TRP A 70 -9.42 -17.46 -6.88
N ALA A 71 -8.86 -18.43 -6.15
CA ALA A 71 -8.45 -19.70 -6.74
C ALA A 71 -9.62 -20.45 -7.36
N GLN A 72 -10.82 -20.37 -6.76
CA GLN A 72 -12.04 -20.94 -7.32
C GLN A 72 -12.53 -20.17 -8.55
N ALA A 73 -12.71 -18.85 -8.45
CA ALA A 73 -13.14 -18.01 -9.58
C ALA A 73 -12.19 -18.13 -10.78
N LYS A 74 -10.87 -18.23 -10.55
CA LYS A 74 -9.88 -18.49 -11.60
C LYS A 74 -10.09 -19.84 -12.28
N ARG A 75 -10.45 -20.89 -11.52
CA ARG A 75 -10.79 -22.21 -12.09
C ARG A 75 -12.08 -22.15 -12.91
N ASP A 76 -13.03 -21.33 -12.47
CA ASP A 76 -14.36 -21.24 -13.08
C ASP A 76 -14.43 -20.22 -14.23
N GLY A 77 -13.36 -19.43 -14.46
CA GLY A 77 -13.33 -18.38 -15.48
C GLY A 77 -14.16 -17.15 -15.12
N GLU A 78 -14.49 -16.98 -13.84
CA GLU A 78 -15.38 -15.93 -13.36
C GLU A 78 -14.63 -14.61 -13.05
N PRO A 79 -15.26 -13.45 -13.33
CA PRO A 79 -14.78 -12.14 -12.92
C PRO A 79 -14.48 -12.04 -11.41
N GLN A 80 -13.42 -11.32 -11.06
CA GLN A 80 -13.04 -11.04 -9.66
C GLN A 80 -13.22 -9.55 -9.35
N SER A 81 -13.68 -9.23 -8.14
CA SER A 81 -13.78 -7.86 -7.61
C SER A 81 -13.13 -7.79 -6.22
N GLU A 82 -12.44 -6.68 -5.94
CA GLU A 82 -11.68 -6.44 -4.69
C GLU A 82 -12.55 -6.09 -3.46
N SER A 83 -13.88 -5.92 -3.60
CA SER A 83 -14.65 -5.05 -2.68
C SER A 83 -15.47 -5.62 -1.51
N GLY A 84 -15.11 -5.37 -0.24
CA GLY A 84 -16.07 -5.48 0.89
C GLY A 84 -15.70 -4.90 2.27
N SER A 85 -16.56 -5.10 3.28
CA SER A 85 -16.54 -4.48 4.63
C SER A 85 -16.18 -5.34 5.86
N ILE A 86 -15.45 -4.76 6.82
CA ILE A 86 -15.25 -5.24 8.21
C ILE A 86 -16.55 -5.01 9.00
N PRO A 87 -16.88 -5.87 9.99
CA PRO A 87 -17.97 -5.61 10.92
C PRO A 87 -17.83 -4.24 11.59
N LEU A 88 -18.93 -3.51 11.69
CA LEU A 88 -18.99 -2.10 12.09
C LEU A 88 -18.59 -1.90 13.58
N ARG A 89 -17.29 -1.76 13.89
CA ARG A 89 -16.79 -1.24 15.20
C ARG A 89 -16.64 0.28 15.11
N LEU A 90 -17.63 1.02 15.58
CA LEU A 90 -17.64 2.49 15.60
C LEU A 90 -16.89 3.02 16.82
N ASN A 91 -16.11 4.08 16.65
CA ASN A 91 -15.28 4.74 17.67
C ASN A 91 -14.08 3.92 18.17
N GLU A 92 -13.69 2.88 17.44
CA GLU A 92 -12.61 1.96 17.80
C GLU A 92 -11.51 1.89 16.73
N LEU A 93 -11.46 2.86 15.81
CA LEU A 93 -10.48 2.92 14.72
C LEU A 93 -9.01 3.00 15.20
N VAL A 94 -8.75 3.43 16.42
CA VAL A 94 -7.37 3.38 16.94
C VAL A 94 -7.04 1.97 17.42
N GLN A 95 -7.99 1.33 18.12
CA GLN A 95 -7.81 0.00 18.70
C GLN A 95 -7.68 -1.06 17.60
N VAL A 96 -8.53 -1.03 16.59
CA VAL A 96 -8.45 -2.01 15.48
C VAL A 96 -7.16 -1.84 14.68
N CYS A 97 -6.64 -0.61 14.51
CA CYS A 97 -5.33 -0.39 13.90
C CYS A 97 -4.21 -1.00 14.75
N THR A 98 -4.26 -0.78 16.06
CA THR A 98 -3.30 -1.35 17.00
C THR A 98 -3.33 -2.87 17.00
N GLU A 99 -4.53 -3.47 17.02
CA GLU A 99 -4.72 -4.93 16.92
C GLU A 99 -4.13 -5.46 15.60
N LEU A 100 -4.43 -4.83 14.47
CA LEU A 100 -3.87 -5.20 13.16
C LEU A 100 -2.35 -5.12 13.11
N LEU A 101 -1.75 -4.10 13.71
CA LEU A 101 -0.29 -3.92 13.76
C LEU A 101 0.41 -4.88 14.74
N ALA A 102 -0.35 -5.52 15.64
CA ALA A 102 0.14 -6.50 16.60
C ALA A 102 0.01 -7.95 16.13
N GLU A 103 -0.65 -8.19 14.98
CA GLU A 103 -0.76 -9.52 14.38
C GLU A 103 0.61 -10.03 13.90
N ASP A 104 0.83 -11.35 13.98
CA ASP A 104 2.10 -11.99 13.62
C ASP A 104 2.58 -11.61 12.21
N TRP A 105 1.67 -11.60 11.22
CA TRP A 105 2.01 -11.23 9.85
C TRP A 105 2.48 -9.77 9.73
N ALA A 106 1.94 -8.86 10.54
CA ALA A 106 2.36 -7.46 10.55
C ALA A 106 3.72 -7.33 11.23
N LEU A 107 3.89 -8.00 12.36
CA LEU A 107 5.14 -8.02 13.12
C LEU A 107 6.31 -8.61 12.32
N GLU A 108 6.08 -9.64 11.51
CA GLU A 108 7.09 -10.20 10.61
C GLU A 108 7.55 -9.17 9.57
N ASN A 109 6.63 -8.44 8.95
CA ASN A 109 6.95 -7.38 7.97
C ASN A 109 7.66 -6.19 8.65
N ILE A 110 7.28 -5.85 9.88
CA ILE A 110 7.98 -4.83 10.68
C ILE A 110 9.39 -5.30 11.04
N ALA A 111 9.59 -6.57 11.36
CA ALA A 111 10.91 -7.13 11.63
C ALA A 111 11.84 -7.01 10.42
N LYS A 112 11.33 -7.23 9.20
CA LYS A 112 12.09 -6.98 7.96
C LYS A 112 12.57 -5.53 7.86
N LEU A 113 11.68 -4.56 8.09
CA LEU A 113 12.04 -3.14 8.10
C LEU A 113 13.11 -2.81 9.14
N ARG A 114 13.00 -3.39 10.34
CA ARG A 114 13.97 -3.18 11.43
C ARG A 114 15.33 -3.79 11.14
N ALA A 115 15.39 -4.88 10.37
CA ALA A 115 16.63 -5.55 10.01
C ALA A 115 17.52 -4.69 9.09
N GLU A 116 16.94 -3.72 8.38
CA GLU A 116 17.68 -2.84 7.47
C GLU A 116 18.01 -1.47 8.10
N PRO A 117 19.22 -0.93 7.87
CA PRO A 117 19.63 0.37 8.40
C PRO A 117 18.96 1.52 7.64
N ALA A 118 18.00 2.22 8.23
CA ALA A 118 17.32 3.37 7.62
C ALA A 118 17.02 4.47 8.65
N ASP A 119 16.97 5.71 8.17
CA ASP A 119 16.54 6.86 8.96
C ASP A 119 15.01 6.92 9.08
N GLU A 120 14.31 6.43 8.04
CA GLU A 120 12.86 6.38 7.98
C GLU A 120 12.37 5.00 7.55
N ARG A 121 11.44 4.43 8.32
CA ARG A 121 10.84 3.12 8.04
C ARG A 121 9.34 3.25 7.92
N HIS A 122 8.80 2.80 6.80
CA HIS A 122 7.40 2.93 6.48
C HIS A 122 6.78 1.55 6.27
N LEU A 123 5.63 1.29 6.89
CA LEU A 123 4.80 0.14 6.58
C LEU A 123 3.59 0.62 5.80
N PHE A 124 3.36 0.09 4.60
CA PHE A 124 2.23 0.44 3.76
C PHE A 124 1.23 -0.72 3.74
N LEU A 125 0.01 -0.47 4.23
CA LEU A 125 -1.04 -1.46 4.30
C LEU A 125 -2.03 -1.31 3.15
N PHE A 126 -2.04 -2.29 2.25
CA PHE A 126 -3.10 -2.49 1.27
C PHE A 126 -4.26 -3.27 1.87
N GLY A 127 -5.46 -2.71 1.78
CA GLY A 127 -6.68 -3.49 1.98
C GLY A 127 -6.90 -4.41 0.77
N ARG A 128 -6.54 -5.69 0.87
CA ARG A 128 -6.78 -6.71 -0.18
C ARG A 128 -8.18 -7.35 -0.14
N SER A 129 -9.01 -7.01 0.85
CA SER A 129 -10.22 -7.78 1.19
C SER A 129 -11.42 -6.84 1.36
N HIS A 130 -12.62 -7.20 0.85
CA HIS A 130 -13.57 -8.03 1.63
C HIS A 130 -13.96 -7.49 3.00
N ARG A 131 -12.96 -7.33 3.85
CA ARG A 131 -13.09 -6.94 5.24
C ARG A 131 -12.36 -5.61 5.46
N VAL A 132 -11.21 -5.42 4.84
CA VAL A 132 -10.30 -4.32 5.19
C VAL A 132 -10.61 -3.02 4.43
N GLU A 133 -11.28 -3.08 3.27
CA GLU A 133 -11.49 -1.89 2.43
C GLU A 133 -12.38 -0.82 3.05
N SER A 134 -13.35 -1.21 3.90
CA SER A 134 -14.19 -0.22 4.61
C SER A 134 -13.49 0.48 5.76
N TYR A 135 -12.39 -0.10 6.26
CA TYR A 135 -11.72 0.37 7.45
C TYR A 135 -10.71 1.48 7.15
N PHE A 136 -9.83 1.28 6.16
CA PHE A 136 -8.89 2.33 5.73
C PHE A 136 -9.61 3.50 5.04
N TYR A 137 -10.75 3.23 4.37
CA TYR A 137 -11.64 4.29 3.91
C TYR A 137 -12.00 5.28 5.03
N ARG A 138 -12.46 4.81 6.20
CA ARG A 138 -12.80 5.66 7.36
C ARG A 138 -11.62 6.48 7.89
N LEU A 139 -10.39 5.98 7.72
CA LEU A 139 -9.18 6.73 8.08
C LEU A 139 -8.84 7.81 7.04
N SER A 140 -9.11 7.54 5.77
CA SER A 140 -8.59 8.30 4.62
C SER A 140 -9.55 9.28 3.96
N ASP A 141 -10.87 9.11 4.14
CA ASP A 141 -11.86 9.87 3.38
C ASP A 141 -12.06 11.30 3.91
N GLU A 142 -12.40 12.20 2.98
CA GLU A 142 -12.99 13.49 3.34
C GLU A 142 -14.47 13.22 3.64
N PHE A 143 -14.85 13.32 4.91
CA PHE A 143 -16.26 13.27 5.27
C PHE A 143 -16.94 14.54 4.73
N ASP A 144 -17.45 14.47 3.50
CA ASP A 144 -18.21 15.53 2.81
C ASP A 144 -19.42 16.06 3.62
N LYS A 145 -19.71 15.48 4.80
CA LYS A 145 -20.83 15.85 5.68
C LYS A 145 -20.47 15.95 7.18
N GLY A 146 -19.20 16.21 7.52
CA GLY A 146 -18.92 16.98 8.74
C GLY A 146 -18.90 16.24 10.09
N ARG A 147 -18.46 14.97 10.14
CA ARG A 147 -17.76 14.47 11.34
C ARG A 147 -16.91 13.28 10.95
N ALA A 148 -15.62 13.54 10.75
CA ALA A 148 -14.63 12.47 10.85
C ALA A 148 -14.79 11.83 12.23
N GLU A 149 -14.87 10.51 12.26
CA GLU A 149 -14.73 9.80 13.51
C GLU A 149 -13.39 10.21 14.14
N PRO A 150 -13.38 10.72 15.37
CA PRO A 150 -12.14 11.07 16.04
C PRO A 150 -11.34 9.78 16.23
N VAL A 151 -10.17 9.73 15.60
CA VAL A 151 -9.22 8.61 15.75
C VAL A 151 -8.12 9.07 16.69
N GLY A 152 -7.93 8.34 17.78
CA GLY A 152 -6.81 8.58 18.68
C GLY A 152 -5.46 8.31 18.02
N ASP A 153 -4.39 8.76 18.66
CA ASP A 153 -3.04 8.49 18.17
C ASP A 153 -2.69 7.01 18.28
N LEU A 154 -1.97 6.49 17.27
CA LEU A 154 -1.44 5.15 17.29
C LEU A 154 -0.13 5.09 18.07
N VAL A 155 0.03 4.02 18.85
CA VAL A 155 1.35 3.62 19.34
C VAL A 155 1.97 2.78 18.24
N LEU A 156 2.94 3.35 17.52
CA LEU A 156 3.63 2.63 16.47
C LEU A 156 4.53 1.54 17.07
N PRO A 157 4.55 0.32 16.47
CA PRO A 157 5.57 -0.67 16.74
C PRO A 157 6.97 -0.08 16.64
N GLU A 158 7.87 -0.53 17.52
CA GLU A 158 9.22 -0.01 17.62
C GLU A 158 9.94 -0.01 16.27
N GLY A 159 10.57 1.12 15.94
CA GLY A 159 11.38 1.28 14.73
C GLY A 159 10.62 1.81 13.51
N LEU A 160 9.28 1.88 13.54
CA LEU A 160 8.52 2.52 12.46
C LEU A 160 8.51 4.05 12.60
N SER A 161 8.69 4.72 11.47
CA SER A 161 8.51 6.18 11.34
C SER A 161 7.10 6.53 10.91
N SER A 162 6.47 5.71 10.08
CA SER A 162 5.08 5.89 9.67
C SER A 162 4.41 4.57 9.29
N VAL A 163 3.08 4.54 9.45
CA VAL A 163 2.20 3.53 8.84
C VAL A 163 1.28 4.24 7.86
N TRP A 164 1.10 3.66 6.68
CA TRP A 164 0.19 4.11 5.65
C TRP A 164 -0.95 3.13 5.48
N PHE A 165 -2.14 3.66 5.22
CA PHE A 165 -3.36 2.91 5.06
C PHE A 165 -4.01 3.34 3.76
N ARG A 166 -3.96 2.48 2.74
CA ARG A 166 -4.64 2.73 1.45
C ARG A 166 -6.13 2.57 1.64
N GLY A 167 -6.85 3.68 1.55
CA GLY A 167 -8.29 3.71 1.64
C GLY A 167 -8.96 3.54 0.28
N ARG A 168 -9.99 4.33 0.03
CA ARG A 168 -10.81 4.20 -1.18
C ARG A 168 -10.01 4.59 -2.42
N ALA A 169 -10.28 3.90 -3.54
CA ALA A 169 -9.91 4.36 -4.87
C ALA A 169 -11.17 4.60 -5.70
N VAL A 170 -11.20 5.70 -6.46
CA VAL A 170 -12.29 6.02 -7.40
C VAL A 170 -11.70 6.30 -8.76
N ARG A 171 -12.22 5.62 -9.79
CA ARG A 171 -11.83 5.89 -11.17
C ARG A 171 -12.25 7.28 -11.61
N ARG A 172 -11.38 7.91 -12.38
CA ARG A 172 -11.58 9.18 -13.07
C ARG A 172 -11.60 8.92 -14.58
N PRO A 173 -12.12 9.87 -15.39
CA PRO A 173 -12.15 9.72 -16.85
C PRO A 173 -10.79 9.42 -17.46
N GLU A 174 -10.84 8.80 -18.65
CA GLU A 174 -9.72 8.29 -19.44
C GLU A 174 -8.92 7.20 -18.72
N TRP A 175 -7.94 7.54 -17.89
CA TRP A 175 -7.02 6.57 -17.28
C TRP A 175 -6.63 6.93 -15.85
N GLY A 176 -7.40 7.78 -15.17
CA GLY A 176 -7.07 8.24 -13.81
C GLY A 176 -7.71 7.40 -12.71
N ILE A 177 -7.04 7.28 -11.58
CA ILE A 177 -7.65 6.85 -10.30
C ILE A 177 -7.29 7.86 -9.23
N ARG A 178 -8.26 8.26 -8.41
CA ARG A 178 -8.01 8.99 -7.17
C ARG A 178 -7.96 8.00 -6.02
N VAL A 179 -6.87 7.98 -5.27
CA VAL A 179 -6.71 7.16 -4.06
C VAL A 179 -6.66 8.05 -2.84
N TRP A 180 -7.49 7.75 -1.85
CA TRP A 180 -7.42 8.35 -0.52
C TRP A 180 -6.55 7.49 0.38
N VAL A 181 -5.66 8.14 1.14
CA VAL A 181 -4.68 7.47 1.99
C VAL A 181 -4.59 8.19 3.33
N ALA A 182 -4.56 7.42 4.40
CA ALA A 182 -4.22 7.91 5.73
C ALA A 182 -2.79 7.52 6.07
N ARG A 183 -2.06 8.43 6.71
CA ARG A 183 -0.71 8.20 7.22
C ARG A 183 -0.69 8.56 8.69
N PHE A 184 -0.26 7.64 9.55
CA PHE A 184 0.12 7.98 10.90
C PHE A 184 1.64 8.08 10.98
N GLN A 185 2.16 9.23 11.43
CA GLN A 185 3.60 9.48 11.53
C GLN A 185 4.00 9.73 12.99
N ALA A 186 5.04 9.02 13.44
CA ALA A 186 5.62 9.21 14.76
C ALA A 186 5.91 10.70 15.03
N GLY A 187 5.44 11.21 16.16
CA GLY A 187 5.65 12.59 16.60
C GLY A 187 4.82 13.67 15.87
N SER A 188 4.02 13.32 14.85
CA SER A 188 3.16 14.29 14.15
C SER A 188 1.72 13.85 13.95
N GLY A 189 1.37 12.60 14.26
CA GLY A 189 0.00 12.12 14.27
C GLY A 189 -0.54 11.74 12.89
N TRP A 190 -1.85 11.90 12.72
CA TRP A 190 -2.59 11.53 11.52
C TRP A 190 -2.55 12.60 10.42
N HIS A 191 -2.24 12.16 9.21
CA HIS A 191 -2.29 12.94 7.97
C HIS A 191 -3.18 12.22 6.96
N ARG A 192 -3.89 12.99 6.13
CA ARG A 192 -4.77 12.45 5.08
C ARG A 192 -4.39 13.06 3.74
N HIS A 193 -4.39 12.23 2.72
CA HIS A 193 -3.97 12.60 1.37
C HIS A 193 -4.93 12.02 0.34
N ALA A 194 -5.14 12.78 -0.74
CA ALA A 194 -5.77 12.29 -1.95
C ALA A 194 -4.75 12.40 -3.09
N VAL A 195 -4.42 11.27 -3.73
CA VAL A 195 -3.43 11.19 -4.79
C VAL A 195 -4.11 10.73 -6.07
N ASP A 196 -3.91 11.46 -7.16
CA ASP A 196 -4.34 11.05 -8.49
C ASP A 196 -3.20 10.26 -9.18
N ILE A 197 -3.52 9.06 -9.66
CA ILE A 197 -2.60 8.14 -10.34
C ILE A 197 -3.09 7.92 -11.76
N ASP A 198 -2.16 7.94 -12.72
CA ASP A 198 -2.40 7.52 -14.09
C ASP A 198 -2.22 6.00 -14.20
N GLU A 199 -3.29 5.25 -14.48
CA GLU A 199 -3.29 3.78 -14.57
C GLU A 199 -2.37 3.23 -15.66
N ARG A 200 -1.99 4.05 -16.65
CA ARG A 200 -0.98 3.69 -17.66
C ARG A 200 0.41 3.52 -17.05
N ARG A 201 0.68 4.16 -15.91
CA ARG A 201 1.94 3.98 -15.16
C ARG A 201 1.96 2.73 -14.31
N LEU A 202 0.85 2.00 -14.21
CA LEU A 202 0.79 0.77 -13.44
C LEU A 202 1.17 -0.45 -14.30
N PRO A 203 1.78 -1.49 -13.72
CA PRO A 203 1.84 -2.80 -14.32
C PRO A 203 0.43 -3.36 -14.61
N SER A 204 0.36 -4.29 -15.56
CA SER A 204 -0.84 -5.12 -15.74
C SER A 204 -1.17 -5.87 -14.45
N PRO A 205 -2.45 -6.00 -14.09
CA PRO A 205 -2.84 -6.84 -12.97
C PRO A 205 -2.59 -8.32 -13.29
N ASN A 206 -2.82 -9.18 -12.30
CA ASN A 206 -2.80 -10.62 -12.51
C ASN A 206 -3.81 -11.05 -13.61
N PRO A 207 -3.46 -12.03 -14.47
CA PRO A 207 -4.38 -12.55 -15.47
C PRO A 207 -5.71 -13.01 -14.85
N GLY A 208 -6.83 -12.51 -15.39
CA GLY A 208 -8.18 -12.81 -14.90
C GLY A 208 -8.85 -11.68 -14.11
N MET A 209 -8.13 -10.58 -13.82
CA MET A 209 -8.72 -9.36 -13.23
C MET A 209 -9.46 -8.56 -14.30
N VAL A 210 -10.79 -8.63 -14.31
CA VAL A 210 -11.66 -7.99 -15.32
C VAL A 210 -11.73 -6.46 -15.21
N ASP A 211 -11.29 -5.93 -14.08
CA ASP A 211 -11.45 -4.52 -13.78
C ASP A 211 -10.49 -3.66 -14.60
N ASP A 212 -9.41 -4.21 -15.12
CA ASP A 212 -8.44 -3.45 -15.91
C ASP A 212 -8.96 -3.11 -17.31
N LYS A 213 -9.08 -1.80 -17.56
CA LYS A 213 -9.53 -1.26 -18.85
C LYS A 213 -8.39 -0.68 -19.69
N VAL A 214 -7.15 -0.68 -19.18
CA VAL A 214 -6.01 -0.07 -19.87
C VAL A 214 -5.39 -1.07 -20.84
N PRO A 215 -5.36 -0.78 -22.16
CA PRO A 215 -4.65 -1.60 -23.13
C PRO A 215 -3.17 -1.74 -22.80
N LEU A 216 -2.60 -2.93 -23.05
CA LEU A 216 -1.21 -3.26 -22.68
C LEU A 216 -0.20 -2.31 -23.35
N GLU A 217 -0.46 -1.93 -24.59
CA GLU A 217 0.37 -1.03 -25.40
C GLU A 217 0.40 0.41 -24.88
N LEU A 218 -0.59 0.82 -24.08
CA LEU A 218 -0.61 2.13 -23.45
C LEU A 218 0.13 2.15 -22.11
N ARG A 219 0.56 0.99 -21.61
CA ARG A 219 1.24 0.89 -20.32
C ARG A 219 2.71 1.26 -20.42
N THR A 220 3.11 2.22 -19.59
CA THR A 220 4.49 2.69 -19.45
C THR A 220 4.85 2.75 -17.95
N PRO A 221 4.94 1.59 -17.27
CA PRO A 221 5.33 1.57 -15.86
C PRO A 221 6.75 2.12 -15.68
N LYS A 222 6.97 2.78 -14.55
CA LYS A 222 8.27 3.35 -14.21
C LYS A 222 9.30 2.23 -14.04
N ASP A 223 10.52 2.45 -14.53
CA ASP A 223 11.65 1.58 -14.22
C ASP A 223 12.08 1.86 -12.78
N ARG A 224 11.99 0.84 -11.92
CA ARG A 224 12.28 0.91 -10.48
C ARG A 224 13.65 0.33 -10.13
N SER A 225 14.49 0.01 -11.12
CA SER A 225 15.76 -0.69 -10.90
C SER A 225 16.89 0.18 -10.33
N ARG A 226 16.75 1.50 -10.34
CA ARG A 226 17.81 2.46 -9.99
C ARG A 226 17.26 3.73 -9.43
#